data_AF-A0A395MN34-F1
#
_entry.id   AF-A0A395MN34-F1
#
_cell.length_a   1.000
_cell.length_b   1.000
_cell.length_c   1.000
_cell.angle_alpha   90.00
_cell.angle_beta   90.00
_cell.angle_gamma   90.00
#
_symmetry.space_group_name_H-M   'P 1'
#
loop_
_entity.id
_entity.type
_entity.pdbx_description
1 polymer ?
#
loop_
_entity_poly.entity_id
_entity_poly.type
_entity_poly.pdbx_seq_one_letter_code
_entity_poly.pdbx_strand_id
1 'polypeptide(L)'
;MAFRKILTTSFVAAVTAGGVYSFTVSQRVSLVDKNLITRSTDIPETLKNSRSAREIINARKHVYHSDWRWITLDIPAEHQDVSDEVLLAKFVKGFFGGAVFRPERLVLQAAGLDLARFSNEAPVPRSMLRRLKDIPEIAILPLNSVLFGAFQVLDSHIVDPSTSKGSTKQSESYVDFGFGSDSVEFAGVHRFSVGWYCRDKNVDGTIY
;
A
#
# COMPACT_ATOMS: atom_id res chain seq x y z
N MET A 1 9.70 22.94 40.15
CA MET A 1 10.08 23.83 39.02
C MET A 1 10.54 23.08 37.76
N ALA A 2 11.35 22.02 37.88
CA ALA A 2 11.86 21.26 36.73
C ALA A 2 10.78 20.61 35.85
N PHE A 3 9.74 20.03 36.44
CA PHE A 3 8.66 19.36 35.71
C PHE A 3 7.90 20.29 34.75
N ARG A 4 7.61 21.53 35.16
CA ARG A 4 6.98 22.54 34.30
C ARG A 4 7.87 22.91 33.11
N LYS A 5 9.19 23.04 33.32
CA LYS A 5 10.14 23.33 32.23
C LYS A 5 10.19 22.19 31.21
N ILE A 6 10.26 20.94 31.68
CA ILE A 6 10.25 19.75 30.81
C ILE A 6 8.97 19.67 29.99
N LEU A 7 7.81 19.88 30.62
CA LEU A 7 6.52 19.83 29.92
C LEU A 7 6.42 20.90 28.83
N THR A 8 6.84 22.14 29.13
CA THR A 8 6.84 23.24 28.17
C THR A 8 7.81 22.98 27.01
N THR A 9 9.03 22.49 27.27
CA THR A 9 9.98 22.17 26.21
C THR A 9 9.50 21.03 25.32
N SER A 10 8.89 19.98 25.90
CA SER A 10 8.33 18.86 25.15
C SER A 10 7.14 19.30 24.29
N PHE A 11 6.28 20.19 24.80
CA PHE A 11 5.17 20.73 24.04
C PHE A 11 5.63 21.57 22.84
N VAL A 12 6.59 22.48 23.05
CA VAL A 12 7.17 23.30 21.97
C VAL A 12 7.85 22.41 20.92
N ALA A 13 8.60 21.39 21.34
CA ALA A 13 9.22 20.43 20.42
C ALA A 13 8.16 19.66 19.61
N ALA A 14 7.08 19.21 20.24
CA ALA A 14 6.00 18.48 19.57
C ALA A 14 5.26 19.36 18.54
N VAL A 15 4.92 20.61 18.91
CA VAL A 15 4.27 21.57 17.99
C VAL A 15 5.18 21.91 16.82
N THR A 16 6.48 22.13 17.08
CA THR A 16 7.45 22.46 16.03
C THR A 16 7.65 21.28 15.09
N ALA A 17 7.81 20.06 15.62
CA ALA A 17 7.95 18.85 14.81
C ALA A 17 6.70 18.57 13.98
N GLY A 18 5.51 18.75 14.57
CA GLY A 18 4.23 18.62 13.87
C GLY A 18 4.07 19.65 12.75
N GLY A 19 4.38 20.92 13.01
CA GLY A 19 4.31 22.00 12.02
C GLY A 19 5.28 21.79 10.84
N VAL A 20 6.54 21.44 11.12
CA VAL A 20 7.53 21.11 10.08
C VAL A 20 7.09 19.89 9.28
N TYR A 21 6.58 18.85 9.94
CA TYR A 21 6.03 17.68 9.28
C TYR A 21 4.88 18.05 8.33
N SER A 22 3.85 18.75 8.82
CA SER A 22 2.70 19.17 8.01
C SER A 22 3.13 20.03 6.81
N PHE A 23 4.08 20.96 7.01
CA PHE A 23 4.61 21.78 5.94
C PHE A 23 5.34 20.95 4.87
N THR A 24 6.24 20.05 5.28
CA THR A 24 6.99 19.20 4.35
C THR A 24 6.10 18.23 3.58
N VAL A 25 5.06 17.68 4.22
CA VAL A 25 4.06 16.86 3.54
C VAL A 25 3.24 17.70 2.56
N SER A 26 2.78 18.89 2.97
CA SER A 26 2.02 19.79 2.11
C SER A 26 2.78 20.17 0.85
N GLN A 27 4.07 20.51 0.97
CA GLN A 27 4.91 20.82 -0.19
C GLN A 27 5.08 19.63 -1.14
N ARG A 28 5.19 18.41 -0.62
CA ARG A 28 5.32 17.21 -1.46
C ARG A 28 4.02 16.87 -2.17
N VAL A 29 2.90 16.99 -1.47
CA VAL A 29 1.57 16.69 -2.02
C VAL A 29 1.14 17.78 -3.03
N SER A 30 1.54 19.05 -2.84
CA SER A 30 1.18 20.13 -3.77
C SER A 30 1.79 20.00 -5.16
N LEU A 31 2.85 19.21 -5.31
CA LEU A 31 3.50 18.96 -6.59
C LEU A 31 2.79 17.86 -7.41
N VAL A 32 1.87 17.11 -6.80
CA VAL A 32 1.12 16.05 -7.47
C VAL A 32 0.01 16.68 -8.29
N ASP A 33 0.01 16.43 -9.60
CA ASP A 33 -1.12 16.81 -10.44
C ASP A 33 -2.36 16.02 -10.02
N LYS A 34 -3.35 16.73 -9.48
CA LYS A 34 -4.59 16.14 -8.98
C LYS A 34 -5.44 15.54 -10.10
N ASN A 35 -5.25 15.99 -11.35
CA ASN A 35 -5.99 15.47 -12.50
C ASN A 35 -5.62 14.01 -12.81
N LEU A 36 -4.45 13.55 -12.35
CA LEU A 36 -4.03 12.16 -12.45
C LEU A 36 -4.68 11.26 -11.38
N ILE A 37 -5.38 11.83 -10.40
CA ILE A 37 -6.00 11.06 -9.31
C ILE A 37 -7.47 10.76 -9.64
N THR A 38 -7.73 9.57 -10.16
CA THR A 38 -9.11 9.10 -10.39
C THR A 38 -9.71 8.45 -9.14
N ARG A 39 -10.65 9.14 -8.48
CA ARG A 39 -11.43 8.57 -7.38
C ARG A 39 -12.71 7.94 -7.90
N SER A 40 -12.99 6.70 -7.51
CA SER A 40 -14.26 6.03 -7.79
C SER A 40 -14.89 5.51 -6.49
N THR A 41 -16.18 5.19 -6.53
CA THR A 41 -16.99 4.68 -5.41
C THR A 41 -17.37 3.21 -5.53
N ASP A 42 -17.01 2.53 -6.63
CA ASP A 42 -17.21 1.09 -6.85
C ASP A 42 -15.92 0.23 -6.76
N ILE A 43 -15.83 -0.65 -5.75
CA ILE A 43 -14.66 -1.53 -5.56
C ILE A 43 -14.46 -2.40 -6.81
N PRO A 44 -13.23 -2.49 -7.37
CA PRO A 44 -12.94 -3.40 -8.46
C PRO A 44 -13.35 -4.83 -8.11
N GLU A 45 -14.07 -5.48 -9.02
CA GLU A 45 -14.56 -6.85 -8.82
C GLU A 45 -13.39 -7.84 -8.63
N THR A 46 -12.19 -7.52 -9.14
CA THR A 46 -10.96 -8.30 -8.91
C THR A 46 -10.50 -8.28 -7.46
N LEU A 47 -10.71 -7.17 -6.75
CA LEU A 47 -10.39 -7.06 -5.32
C LEU A 47 -11.52 -7.61 -4.46
N LYS A 48 -12.78 -7.28 -4.80
CA LYS A 48 -13.96 -7.75 -4.07
C LYS A 48 -14.06 -9.26 -4.03
N ASN A 49 -13.67 -9.93 -5.12
CA ASN A 49 -13.70 -11.39 -5.24
C ASN A 49 -12.35 -12.05 -4.90
N SER A 50 -11.34 -11.27 -4.49
CA SER A 50 -10.04 -11.81 -4.12
C SER A 50 -10.09 -12.69 -2.88
N ARG A 51 -9.12 -13.61 -2.78
CA ARG A 51 -8.87 -14.41 -1.59
C ARG A 51 -8.63 -13.53 -0.36
N SER A 52 -7.83 -12.48 -0.51
CA SER A 52 -7.54 -11.50 0.54
C SER A 52 -8.81 -10.93 1.15
N ALA A 53 -9.72 -10.37 0.33
CA ALA A 53 -10.92 -9.71 0.83
C ALA A 53 -11.95 -10.69 1.40
N ARG A 54 -12.20 -11.82 0.71
CA ARG A 54 -13.30 -12.73 1.05
C ARG A 54 -12.94 -13.80 2.07
N GLU A 55 -11.76 -14.38 1.97
CA GLU A 55 -11.39 -15.57 2.74
C GLU A 55 -10.50 -15.22 3.94
N ILE A 56 -9.66 -14.19 3.81
CA ILE A 56 -8.70 -13.82 4.84
C ILE A 56 -9.27 -12.70 5.73
N ILE A 57 -9.58 -11.53 5.16
CA ILE A 57 -10.10 -10.38 5.93
C ILE A 57 -11.49 -10.67 6.48
N ASN A 58 -12.39 -11.20 5.65
CA ASN A 58 -13.76 -11.49 6.05
C ASN A 58 -14.06 -12.99 6.12
N ALA A 59 -13.18 -13.76 6.77
CA ALA A 59 -13.32 -15.21 6.94
C ALA A 59 -14.71 -15.65 7.47
N ARG A 60 -15.32 -14.81 8.31
CA ARG A 60 -16.62 -15.05 8.96
C ARG A 60 -17.83 -14.52 8.18
N LYS A 61 -17.61 -13.92 7.00
CA LYS A 61 -18.67 -13.40 6.10
C LYS A 61 -19.60 -12.39 6.76
N HIS A 62 -19.06 -11.49 7.58
CA HIS A 62 -19.80 -10.37 8.15
C HIS A 62 -20.24 -9.38 7.06
N VAL A 63 -21.35 -8.67 7.31
CA VAL A 63 -21.75 -7.50 6.52
C VAL A 63 -20.70 -6.43 6.72
N TYR A 64 -20.12 -5.93 5.64
CA TYR A 64 -19.07 -4.91 5.69
C TYR A 64 -19.57 -3.58 5.16
N HIS A 65 -19.08 -2.49 5.76
CA HIS A 65 -19.15 -1.15 5.20
C HIS A 65 -17.75 -0.79 4.70
N SER A 66 -17.62 -0.56 3.39
CA SER A 66 -16.34 -0.25 2.77
C SER A 66 -16.30 1.20 2.28
N ASP A 67 -15.31 1.96 2.72
CA ASP A 67 -14.77 3.09 1.95
C ASP A 67 -13.59 2.53 1.14
N TRP A 68 -13.51 2.88 -0.14
CA TRP A 68 -12.36 2.50 -0.95
C TRP A 68 -11.94 3.68 -1.80
N ARG A 69 -10.65 3.68 -2.11
CA ARG A 69 -10.01 4.68 -2.93
C ARG A 69 -9.04 3.99 -3.86
N TRP A 70 -9.07 4.43 -5.10
CA TRP A 70 -8.11 4.03 -6.11
C TRP A 70 -7.39 5.25 -6.62
N ILE A 71 -6.14 5.05 -6.98
CA ILE A 71 -5.29 6.08 -7.54
C ILE A 71 -4.51 5.37 -8.65
N THR A 72 -4.82 5.71 -9.90
CA THR A 72 -4.03 5.27 -11.04
C THR A 72 -2.91 6.27 -11.26
N LEU A 73 -1.68 5.79 -11.40
CA LEU A 73 -0.53 6.63 -11.73
C LEU A 73 0.06 6.11 -13.03
N ASP A 74 0.22 6.99 -14.01
CA ASP A 74 0.90 6.64 -15.25
C ASP A 74 2.39 6.49 -15.01
N ILE A 75 2.95 5.37 -15.49
CA ILE A 75 4.39 5.13 -15.43
C ILE A 75 5.04 5.95 -16.56
N PRO A 76 6.03 6.81 -16.25
CA PRO A 76 6.76 7.56 -17.27
C PRO A 76 7.36 6.65 -18.33
N ALA A 77 7.40 7.11 -19.59
CA ALA A 77 7.93 6.33 -20.70
C ALA A 77 9.38 5.84 -20.47
N GLU A 78 10.16 6.60 -19.69
CA GLU A 78 11.54 6.30 -19.31
C GLU A 78 11.70 5.08 -18.38
N HIS A 79 10.60 4.59 -17.79
CA HIS A 79 10.61 3.48 -16.82
C HIS A 79 9.72 2.30 -17.26
N GLN A 80 9.36 2.25 -18.54
CA GLN A 80 8.57 1.13 -19.10
C GLN A 80 9.35 -0.18 -19.21
N ASP A 81 10.69 -0.13 -19.14
CA ASP A 81 11.59 -1.27 -19.15
C ASP A 81 11.73 -1.96 -17.79
N VAL A 82 11.24 -1.31 -16.72
CA VAL A 82 11.27 -1.85 -15.36
C VAL A 82 10.18 -2.91 -15.20
N SER A 83 10.51 -4.05 -14.60
CA SER A 83 9.53 -5.11 -14.33
C SER A 83 8.48 -4.69 -13.31
N ASP A 84 7.26 -5.22 -13.45
CA ASP A 84 6.15 -5.01 -12.52
C ASP A 84 6.55 -5.28 -11.06
N GLU A 85 7.34 -6.34 -10.85
CA GLU A 85 7.81 -6.72 -9.52
C GLU A 85 8.70 -5.64 -8.90
N VAL A 86 9.64 -5.09 -9.67
CA VAL A 86 10.53 -4.03 -9.21
C VAL A 86 9.74 -2.73 -8.97
N LEU A 87 8.78 -2.41 -9.84
CA LEU A 87 7.88 -1.27 -9.66
C LEU A 87 7.07 -1.38 -8.37
N LEU A 88 6.44 -2.53 -8.14
CA LEU A 88 5.67 -2.80 -6.92
C LEU A 88 6.56 -2.78 -5.67
N ALA A 89 7.74 -3.40 -5.72
CA ALA A 89 8.67 -3.39 -4.59
C ALA A 89 9.13 -1.98 -4.22
N LYS A 90 9.50 -1.16 -5.22
CA LYS A 90 9.85 0.25 -5.01
C LYS A 90 8.67 1.06 -4.50
N PHE A 91 7.47 0.81 -5.01
CA PHE A 91 6.26 1.49 -4.54
C PHE A 91 5.97 1.15 -3.08
N VAL A 92 5.97 -0.13 -2.70
CA VAL A 92 5.78 -0.59 -1.31
C VAL A 92 6.79 0.06 -0.39
N LYS A 93 8.08 0.01 -0.75
CA LYS A 93 9.13 0.63 0.05
C LYS A 93 8.97 2.14 0.12
N GLY A 94 8.55 2.80 -0.95
CA GLY A 94 8.29 4.24 -1.00
C GLY A 94 7.08 4.65 -0.15
N PHE A 95 5.99 3.91 -0.21
CA PHE A 95 4.76 4.17 0.53
C PHE A 95 4.99 4.04 2.04
N PHE A 96 5.46 2.88 2.49
CA PHE A 96 5.74 2.64 3.91
C PHE A 96 7.04 3.30 4.39
N GLY A 97 7.92 3.67 3.45
CA GLY A 97 9.18 4.39 3.65
C GLY A 97 9.00 5.90 3.80
N GLY A 98 7.94 6.42 3.17
CA GLY A 98 7.77 7.81 2.84
C GLY A 98 7.56 8.74 4.02
N ALA A 99 7.56 10.04 3.73
CA ALA A 99 7.32 11.08 4.72
C ALA A 99 5.93 10.94 5.34
N VAL A 100 4.90 10.67 4.54
CA VAL A 100 3.49 10.62 4.95
C VAL A 100 3.23 9.53 6.00
N PHE A 101 3.82 8.34 5.84
CA PHE A 101 3.63 7.22 6.78
C PHE A 101 4.67 7.24 7.93
N ARG A 102 5.58 8.22 7.94
CA ARG A 102 6.66 8.28 8.93
C ARG A 102 6.16 8.35 10.38
N PRO A 103 5.18 9.18 10.76
CA PRO A 103 4.77 9.26 12.16
C PRO A 103 4.13 7.95 12.64
N GLU A 104 3.23 7.37 11.84
CA GLU A 104 2.59 6.08 12.14
C GLU A 104 3.64 4.97 12.28
N ARG A 105 4.61 4.92 11.35
CA ARG A 105 5.71 3.95 11.41
C ARG A 105 6.52 4.07 12.69
N LEU A 106 6.86 5.28 13.13
CA LEU A 106 7.65 5.49 14.34
C LEU A 106 6.90 4.97 15.57
N VAL A 107 5.58 5.23 15.65
CA VAL A 107 4.74 4.70 16.73
C VAL A 107 4.70 3.18 16.69
N LEU A 108 4.46 2.58 15.52
CA LEU A 108 4.41 1.12 15.36
C LEU A 108 5.74 0.44 15.71
N GLN A 109 6.87 1.01 15.28
CA GLN A 109 8.20 0.52 15.60
C GLN A 109 8.51 0.60 17.10
N ALA A 110 8.14 1.70 17.75
CA ALA A 110 8.40 1.92 19.17
C ALA A 110 7.52 1.04 20.06
N ALA A 111 6.25 0.85 19.69
CA ALA A 111 5.31 0.07 20.47
C ALA A 111 5.50 -1.44 20.31
N GLY A 112 6.13 -1.90 19.22
CA GLY A 112 6.43 -3.32 18.99
C GLY A 112 5.20 -4.22 18.90
N LEU A 113 4.07 -3.64 18.51
CA LEU A 113 2.76 -4.30 18.47
C LEU A 113 2.68 -5.33 17.34
N ASP A 114 1.85 -6.34 17.52
CA ASP A 114 1.41 -7.27 16.47
C ASP A 114 -0.09 -7.06 16.24
N LEU A 115 -0.41 -6.15 15.32
CA LEU A 115 -1.77 -5.70 15.02
C LEU A 115 -2.38 -6.41 13.81
N ALA A 116 -1.56 -7.00 12.94
CA ALA A 116 -2.01 -7.74 11.76
C ALA A 116 -2.06 -9.23 12.08
N ARG A 117 -3.24 -9.78 12.38
CA ARG A 117 -3.37 -11.22 12.69
C ARG A 117 -4.59 -11.79 12.02
N PHE A 118 -4.39 -12.82 11.21
CA PHE A 118 -5.48 -13.44 10.47
C PHE A 118 -5.51 -14.95 10.77
N SER A 119 -6.71 -15.54 10.76
CA SER A 119 -6.87 -16.96 11.06
C SER A 119 -6.56 -17.84 9.85
N ASN A 120 -6.84 -17.33 8.65
CA ASN A 120 -6.70 -18.04 7.37
C ASN A 120 -5.42 -17.63 6.60
N GLU A 121 -4.29 -17.55 7.29
CA GLU A 121 -3.00 -17.20 6.68
C GLU A 121 -2.44 -18.32 5.79
N ALA A 122 -1.50 -17.99 4.91
CA ALA A 122 -0.78 -19.01 4.13
C ALA A 122 -0.03 -19.97 5.08
N PRO A 123 0.21 -21.24 4.70
CA PRO A 123 0.93 -22.22 5.53
C PRO A 123 2.45 -21.98 5.53
N VAL A 124 2.87 -20.72 5.61
CA VAL A 124 4.27 -20.27 5.59
C VAL A 124 4.54 -19.46 6.88
N PRO A 125 5.71 -19.57 7.51
CA PRO A 125 6.02 -18.80 8.71
C PRO A 125 5.89 -17.29 8.50
N ARG A 126 5.31 -16.60 9.48
CA ARG A 126 5.24 -15.12 9.49
C ARG A 126 6.64 -14.53 9.66
N SER A 127 6.97 -13.52 8.87
CA SER A 127 8.25 -12.81 8.93
C SER A 127 8.03 -11.36 9.32
N MET A 128 8.52 -10.95 10.50
CA MET A 128 8.30 -9.59 11.00
C MET A 128 9.41 -8.64 10.55
N LEU A 129 9.06 -7.69 9.69
CA LEU A 129 9.97 -6.69 9.15
C LEU A 129 9.78 -5.36 9.88
N ARG A 130 10.58 -5.15 10.92
CA ARG A 130 10.48 -3.94 11.76
C ARG A 130 11.24 -2.75 11.20
N ARG A 131 12.22 -2.95 10.32
CA ARG A 131 13.09 -1.87 9.82
C ARG A 131 12.89 -1.69 8.33
N LEU A 132 12.89 -0.43 7.89
CA LEU A 132 12.72 -0.07 6.49
C LEU A 132 13.81 -0.68 5.58
N LYS A 133 15.02 -0.86 6.10
CA LYS A 133 16.14 -1.50 5.39
C LYS A 133 15.89 -2.97 5.06
N ASP A 134 15.01 -3.62 5.82
CA ASP A 134 14.68 -5.03 5.64
C ASP A 134 13.60 -5.19 4.52
N ILE A 135 13.07 -4.08 3.97
CA ILE A 135 12.15 -4.10 2.84
C ILE A 135 12.96 -4.07 1.52
N PRO A 136 12.82 -5.10 0.67
CA PRO A 136 13.50 -5.18 -0.62
C PRO A 136 13.00 -4.11 -1.59
N GLU A 137 13.87 -3.74 -2.55
CA GLU A 137 13.53 -2.78 -3.62
C GLU A 137 13.32 -3.43 -4.98
N ILE A 138 13.66 -4.71 -5.09
CA ILE A 138 13.73 -5.40 -6.38
C ILE A 138 12.78 -6.60 -6.48
N ALA A 139 12.23 -7.04 -5.35
CA ALA A 139 11.40 -8.22 -5.26
C ALA A 139 10.23 -7.95 -4.31
N ILE A 140 9.09 -8.58 -4.55
CA ILE A 140 7.94 -8.47 -3.66
C ILE A 140 8.21 -9.24 -2.37
N LEU A 141 7.62 -8.73 -1.28
CA LEU A 141 7.69 -9.37 0.02
C LEU A 141 6.98 -10.74 -0.01
N PRO A 142 7.58 -11.78 0.58
CA PRO A 142 6.94 -13.09 0.61
C PRO A 142 5.64 -13.04 1.42
N LEU A 143 4.72 -13.96 1.12
CA LEU A 143 3.47 -14.13 1.86
C LEU A 143 3.74 -14.22 3.37
N ASN A 144 2.82 -13.67 4.16
CA ASN A 144 2.93 -13.56 5.62
C ASN A 144 4.08 -12.67 6.14
N SER A 145 4.74 -11.90 5.27
CA SER A 145 5.62 -10.81 5.73
C SER A 145 4.80 -9.71 6.39
N VAL A 146 5.19 -9.28 7.58
CA VAL A 146 4.49 -8.27 8.37
C VAL A 146 5.35 -7.03 8.54
N LEU A 147 4.95 -5.95 7.89
CA LEU A 147 5.61 -4.64 7.96
C LEU A 147 5.21 -3.93 9.25
N PHE A 148 6.21 -3.59 10.06
CA PHE A 148 6.07 -2.83 11.31
C PHE A 148 5.01 -3.40 12.28
N GLY A 149 4.71 -4.71 12.17
CA GLY A 149 3.70 -5.37 12.98
C GLY A 149 2.25 -5.06 12.63
N ALA A 150 1.98 -4.29 11.57
CA ALA A 150 0.62 -3.80 11.27
C ALA A 150 0.10 -4.10 9.86
N PHE A 151 0.97 -4.43 8.92
CA PHE A 151 0.57 -4.71 7.53
C PHE A 151 1.16 -6.04 7.07
N GLN A 152 0.31 -7.05 6.88
CA GLN A 152 0.70 -8.39 6.46
C GLN A 152 0.44 -8.61 4.98
N VAL A 153 1.43 -9.15 4.25
CA VAL A 153 1.23 -9.63 2.88
C VAL A 153 0.28 -10.82 2.90
N LEU A 154 -0.88 -10.66 2.27
CA LEU A 154 -1.92 -11.69 2.20
C LEU A 154 -1.88 -12.47 0.89
N ASP A 155 -1.63 -11.76 -0.20
CA ASP A 155 -1.61 -12.32 -1.54
C ASP A 155 -0.72 -11.47 -2.45
N SER A 156 -0.20 -12.08 -3.51
CA SER A 156 0.62 -11.41 -4.51
C SER A 156 0.55 -12.16 -5.83
N HIS A 157 0.44 -11.42 -6.92
CA HIS A 157 0.41 -11.95 -8.28
C HIS A 157 1.30 -11.10 -9.18
N ILE A 158 2.25 -11.73 -9.87
CA ILE A 158 3.10 -11.05 -10.87
C ILE A 158 2.83 -11.67 -12.22
N VAL A 159 2.44 -10.84 -13.18
CA VAL A 159 2.24 -11.27 -14.56
C VAL A 159 3.60 -11.31 -15.24
N ASP A 160 3.92 -12.46 -15.83
CA ASP A 160 5.09 -12.57 -16.69
C ASP A 160 4.79 -11.93 -18.06
N PRO A 161 5.59 -10.95 -18.54
CA PRO A 161 5.41 -10.32 -19.83
C PRO A 161 5.34 -11.32 -20.99
N SER A 162 6.04 -12.46 -20.90
CA SER A 162 6.05 -13.50 -21.94
C SER A 162 4.70 -14.21 -22.10
N THR A 163 3.94 -14.33 -21.02
CA THR A 163 2.61 -14.97 -21.01
C THR A 163 1.51 -14.01 -21.48
N SER A 164 1.75 -12.69 -21.41
CA SER A 164 0.77 -11.65 -21.77
C SER A 164 0.71 -11.32 -23.27
N LYS A 165 1.75 -11.68 -24.06
CA LYS A 165 1.91 -11.29 -25.49
C LYS A 165 0.83 -11.82 -26.46
N GLY A 166 -0.14 -12.59 -25.99
CA GLY A 166 -1.26 -13.11 -26.79
C GLY A 166 -2.66 -12.82 -26.22
N SER A 167 -2.77 -12.09 -25.10
CA SER A 167 -4.04 -11.84 -24.42
C SER A 167 -4.53 -10.41 -24.69
N THR A 168 -5.74 -10.27 -25.22
CA THR A 168 -6.45 -8.99 -25.29
C THR A 168 -7.01 -8.52 -23.94
N LYS A 169 -6.81 -9.31 -22.87
CA LYS A 169 -7.25 -8.95 -21.52
C LYS A 169 -6.19 -8.15 -20.79
N GLN A 170 -6.64 -7.07 -20.14
CA GLN A 170 -5.90 -6.27 -19.18
C GLN A 170 -5.13 -7.20 -18.23
N SER A 171 -3.81 -7.05 -18.20
CA SER A 171 -2.93 -7.81 -17.32
C SER A 171 -2.58 -6.94 -16.12
N GLU A 172 -2.79 -7.46 -14.91
CA GLU A 172 -2.59 -6.73 -13.65
C GLU A 172 -1.70 -7.56 -12.71
N SER A 173 -0.54 -7.01 -12.37
CA SER A 173 0.31 -7.49 -11.27
C SER A 173 -0.11 -6.78 -9.98
N TYR A 174 -0.18 -7.47 -8.85
CA TYR A 174 -0.59 -6.87 -7.58
C TYR A 174 0.04 -7.50 -6.34
N VAL A 175 -0.03 -6.77 -5.24
CA VAL A 175 0.25 -7.24 -3.87
C VAL A 175 -0.79 -6.70 -2.90
N ASP A 176 -1.29 -7.57 -2.04
CA ASP A 176 -2.30 -7.27 -1.04
C ASP A 176 -1.70 -7.24 0.36
N PHE A 177 -1.94 -6.14 1.08
CA PHE A 177 -1.56 -5.95 2.46
C PHE A 177 -2.80 -5.88 3.35
N GLY A 178 -3.00 -6.90 4.19
CA GLY A 178 -3.99 -6.91 5.23
C GLY A 178 -3.53 -6.14 6.46
N PHE A 179 -4.43 -5.43 7.11
CA PHE A 179 -4.18 -4.81 8.41
C PHE A 179 -5.37 -5.04 9.34
N GLY A 180 -5.11 -4.99 10.65
CA GLY A 180 -6.10 -5.35 11.67
C GLY A 180 -6.22 -6.87 11.83
N SER A 181 -7.39 -7.34 12.27
CA SER A 181 -7.56 -8.77 12.55
C SER A 181 -8.97 -9.26 12.23
N ASP A 182 -9.08 -10.46 11.69
CA ASP A 182 -10.36 -11.13 11.38
C ASP A 182 -11.12 -11.60 12.63
N SER A 183 -10.50 -11.47 13.81
CA SER A 183 -11.09 -11.80 15.11
C SER A 183 -11.61 -10.58 15.88
N VAL A 184 -11.31 -9.34 15.44
CA VAL A 184 -11.70 -8.08 16.10
C VAL A 184 -12.53 -7.19 15.17
N GLU A 185 -12.99 -6.04 15.67
CA GLU A 185 -13.95 -5.16 14.96
C GLU A 185 -13.41 -4.47 13.70
N PHE A 186 -12.09 -4.51 13.45
CA PHE A 186 -11.48 -3.78 12.35
C PHE A 186 -10.43 -4.62 11.61
N ALA A 187 -10.68 -4.80 10.32
CA ALA A 187 -9.72 -5.36 9.37
C ALA A 187 -9.93 -4.72 7.99
N GLY A 188 -8.87 -4.62 7.22
CA GLY A 188 -8.92 -4.07 5.87
C GLY A 188 -7.77 -4.56 5.01
N VAL A 189 -7.83 -4.22 3.72
CA VAL A 189 -6.82 -4.60 2.73
C VAL A 189 -6.42 -3.39 1.89
N HIS A 190 -5.12 -3.23 1.68
CA HIS A 190 -4.56 -2.36 0.66
C HIS A 190 -4.05 -3.22 -0.50
N ARG A 191 -4.56 -2.97 -1.70
CA ARG A 191 -4.00 -3.54 -2.93
C ARG A 191 -3.15 -2.49 -3.62
N PHE A 192 -1.91 -2.83 -3.93
CA PHE A 192 -1.10 -2.08 -4.88
C PHE A 192 -0.99 -2.90 -6.15
N SER A 193 -1.24 -2.28 -7.29
CA SER A 193 -1.19 -2.97 -8.57
C SER A 193 -0.58 -2.14 -9.68
N VAL A 194 -0.08 -2.86 -10.67
CA VAL A 194 0.43 -2.35 -11.93
C VAL A 194 -0.40 -2.99 -13.02
N GLY A 195 -1.13 -2.17 -13.78
CA GLY A 195 -1.98 -2.60 -14.87
C GLY A 195 -1.43 -2.13 -16.19
N TRP A 196 -1.41 -3.02 -17.18
CA TRP A 196 -1.06 -2.67 -18.56
C TRP A 196 -2.33 -2.58 -19.38
N TYR A 197 -2.61 -1.38 -19.90
CA TYR A 197 -3.67 -1.16 -20.87
C TYR A 197 -3.07 -1.20 -22.27
N CYS A 198 -3.54 -2.11 -23.11
CA CYS A 198 -3.36 -1.95 -24.54
C CYS A 198 -4.07 -0.64 -24.92
N ARG A 199 -3.33 0.38 -25.34
CA ARG A 199 -3.94 1.45 -26.13
C ARG A 199 -4.49 0.77 -27.37
N ASP A 200 -5.81 0.63 -27.46
CA ASP A 200 -6.42 0.53 -28.77
C ASP A 200 -5.88 1.72 -29.56
N LYS A 201 -5.12 1.42 -30.62
CA LYS A 201 -4.87 2.41 -31.66
C LYS A 201 -6.24 2.67 -32.29
N ASN A 202 -6.99 3.60 -31.71
CA ASN A 202 -8.03 4.25 -32.49
C ASN A 202 -7.31 4.91 -33.67
N VAL A 203 -7.63 4.37 -34.83
CA VAL A 203 -7.63 5.09 -36.08
C VAL A 203 -8.31 6.43 -35.79
N ASP A 204 -7.65 7.52 -36.16
CA ASP A 204 -8.02 8.93 -35.93
C ASP A 204 -7.41 9.55 -34.66
N GLY A 205 -6.15 10.01 -34.82
CA GLY A 205 -5.34 10.66 -33.80
C GLY A 205 -5.91 11.97 -33.26
N THR A 206 -6.92 11.88 -32.40
CA THR A 206 -7.44 13.02 -31.64
C THR A 206 -7.25 12.75 -30.15
N ILE A 207 -6.50 13.63 -29.49
CA ILE A 207 -6.23 13.63 -28.05
C ILE A 207 -7.38 14.41 -27.37
N TYR A 208 -8.03 13.80 -26.38
CA TYR A 208 -8.78 14.50 -25.34
C TYR A 208 -8.20 14.09 -23.99
#